data_AF-A0A3B8P5C6-F1
#
_entry.id   AF-A0A3B8P5C6-F1
#
_cell.length_a   1.000
_cell.length_b   1.000
_cell.length_c   1.000
_cell.angle_alpha   90.00
_cell.angle_beta   90.00
_cell.angle_gamma   90.00
#
_symmetry.space_group_name_H-M   'P 1'
#
loop_
_entity.id
_entity.type
_entity.pdbx_description
1 polymer ?
#
loop_
_entity_poly.entity_id
_entity_poly.type
_entity_poly.pdbx_seq_one_letter_code
_entity_poly.pdbx_strand_id
1 'polypeptide(L)'
;KGQRLGLVGGTPALREVPAALRPSCEAKPVLDLVMGAQLGDFSGLSVFDVFNRDWTLDSRADRMGIRLLGPELVYQGTPMISEGIALGAVQVPPDGQPIVLLNDRQTIGGYPRLGALAPLALAQLAQCMPGSKVRFRPMVQEQAWQQHQAYLERWR
;
A
#
# COMPACT_ATOMS: atom_id res chain seq x y z
N LYS A 1 -11.44 -27.04 8.25
CA LYS A 1 -12.83 -27.23 8.79
C LYS A 1 -12.70 -28.08 10.07
N GLY A 2 -13.43 -27.74 11.15
CA GLY A 2 -13.32 -28.46 12.44
C GLY A 2 -12.37 -27.86 13.49
N GLN A 3 -11.83 -26.66 13.24
CA GLN A 3 -11.04 -25.95 14.25
C GLN A 3 -11.95 -25.37 15.34
N ARG A 4 -11.48 -25.41 16.58
CA ARG A 4 -12.11 -24.77 17.74
C ARG A 4 -11.16 -23.70 18.26
N LEU A 5 -11.64 -22.47 18.39
CA LEU A 5 -10.89 -21.37 18.99
C LEU A 5 -11.40 -21.18 20.43
N GLY A 6 -10.48 -21.17 21.40
CA GLY A 6 -10.80 -20.92 22.80
C GLY A 6 -10.73 -19.43 23.13
N LEU A 7 -11.65 -18.94 23.96
CA LEU A 7 -11.55 -17.62 24.58
C LEU A 7 -10.99 -17.80 26.00
N VAL A 8 -9.94 -17.04 26.34
CA VAL A 8 -9.42 -16.98 27.71
C VAL A 8 -9.96 -15.70 28.36
N GLY A 9 -10.65 -15.84 29.49
CA GLY A 9 -11.30 -14.73 30.22
C GLY A 9 -12.84 -14.82 30.24
N GLY A 10 -13.48 -13.93 30.99
CA GLY A 10 -14.93 -13.79 31.02
C GLY A 10 -15.48 -13.05 29.80
N THR A 11 -16.79 -13.05 29.61
CA THR A 11 -17.45 -12.28 28.55
C THR A 11 -17.30 -10.77 28.84
N PRO A 12 -16.55 -10.00 28.04
CA PRO A 12 -16.45 -8.57 28.26
C PRO A 12 -17.79 -7.89 27.98
N ALA A 13 -18.05 -6.77 28.66
CA ALA A 13 -19.19 -5.92 28.32
C ALA A 13 -19.05 -5.44 26.87
N LEU A 14 -20.14 -5.56 26.10
CA LEU A 14 -20.17 -5.09 24.71
C LEU A 14 -19.99 -3.57 24.67
N ARG A 15 -19.06 -3.12 23.84
CA ARG A 15 -18.82 -1.70 23.54
C ARG A 15 -18.79 -1.54 22.03
N GLU A 16 -19.32 -0.43 21.55
CA GLU A 16 -19.28 -0.10 20.13
C GLU A 16 -18.22 0.97 19.84
N VAL A 17 -17.58 0.87 18.68
CA VAL A 17 -16.73 1.95 18.16
C VAL A 17 -17.64 3.11 17.75
N PRO A 18 -17.42 4.34 18.28
CA PRO A 18 -18.14 5.53 17.87
C PRO A 18 -18.13 5.68 16.34
N ALA A 19 -19.24 6.09 15.74
CA ALA A 19 -19.36 6.20 14.27
C ALA A 19 -18.25 7.05 13.65
N ALA A 20 -17.86 8.14 14.32
CA ALA A 20 -16.77 9.02 13.89
C ALA A 20 -15.40 8.34 13.84
N LEU A 21 -15.19 7.24 14.57
CA LEU A 21 -13.93 6.49 14.62
C LEU A 21 -13.92 5.28 13.67
N ARG A 22 -15.03 4.99 12.99
CA ARG A 22 -15.11 3.89 12.01
C ARG A 22 -14.40 4.31 10.71
N PRO A 23 -13.52 3.48 10.14
CA PRO A 23 -12.82 3.81 8.90
C PRO A 23 -13.81 3.84 7.72
N SER A 24 -13.68 4.85 6.85
CA SER A 24 -14.41 4.93 5.59
C SER A 24 -13.64 4.23 4.48
N CYS A 25 -14.22 3.19 3.89
CA CYS A 25 -13.68 2.56 2.70
C CYS A 25 -14.29 3.23 1.46
N GLU A 26 -13.51 4.02 0.75
CA GLU A 26 -13.94 4.66 -0.49
C GLU A 26 -13.95 3.65 -1.63
N ALA A 27 -14.89 3.80 -2.57
CA ALA A 27 -14.98 2.93 -3.75
C ALA A 27 -13.78 3.08 -4.71
N LYS A 28 -13.12 4.26 -4.70
CA LYS A 28 -11.96 4.57 -5.53
C LYS A 28 -10.96 5.41 -4.74
N PRO A 29 -10.19 4.79 -3.84
CA PRO A 29 -9.33 5.53 -2.92
C PRO A 29 -8.16 6.19 -3.63
N VAL A 30 -7.75 7.33 -3.08
CA VAL A 30 -6.48 8.00 -3.40
C VAL A 30 -5.47 7.61 -2.33
N LEU A 31 -4.42 6.91 -2.75
CA LEU A 31 -3.43 6.30 -1.89
C LEU A 31 -2.20 7.20 -1.78
N ASP A 32 -1.93 7.68 -0.57
CA ASP A 32 -0.75 8.48 -0.27
C ASP A 32 0.52 7.63 -0.37
N LEU A 33 1.42 8.00 -1.29
CA LEU A 33 2.68 7.34 -1.58
C LEU A 33 3.84 8.24 -1.16
N VAL A 34 4.60 7.80 -0.15
CA VAL A 34 5.87 8.43 0.22
C VAL A 34 6.90 8.07 -0.84
N MET A 35 7.36 9.09 -1.57
CA MET A 35 8.27 8.91 -2.71
C MET A 35 9.61 8.31 -2.29
N GLY A 36 10.05 7.28 -3.00
CA GLY A 36 11.32 6.58 -2.76
C GLY A 36 12.49 7.17 -3.55
N ALA A 37 13.70 6.79 -3.16
CA ALA A 37 14.92 7.27 -3.81
C ALA A 37 15.00 6.87 -5.30
N GLN A 38 14.54 5.67 -5.64
CA GLN A 38 14.57 5.17 -7.02
C GLN A 38 13.51 5.79 -7.94
N LEU A 39 12.60 6.61 -7.41
CA LEU A 39 11.54 7.23 -8.24
C LEU A 39 12.14 8.09 -9.37
N GLY A 40 13.26 8.76 -9.10
CA GLY A 40 13.97 9.59 -10.09
C GLY A 40 14.63 8.81 -11.22
N ASP A 41 14.77 7.50 -11.07
CA ASP A 41 15.36 6.61 -12.08
C ASP A 41 14.30 6.00 -13.01
N PHE A 42 13.01 6.30 -12.81
CA PHE A 42 11.96 5.97 -13.78
C PHE A 42 11.85 7.04 -14.85
N SER A 43 11.40 6.66 -16.05
CA SER A 43 11.17 7.62 -17.13
C SER A 43 10.18 8.71 -16.69
N GLY A 44 10.35 9.93 -17.22
CA GLY A 44 9.44 11.04 -16.89
C GLY A 44 7.96 10.75 -17.20
N LEU A 45 7.69 9.98 -18.26
CA LEU A 45 6.33 9.52 -18.58
C LEU A 45 5.82 8.55 -17.51
N SER A 46 6.65 7.63 -17.03
CA SER A 46 6.29 6.69 -15.98
C SER A 46 6.01 7.39 -14.65
N VAL A 47 6.85 8.35 -14.26
CA VAL A 47 6.58 9.19 -13.06
C VAL A 47 5.27 9.96 -13.22
N PHE A 48 5.01 10.51 -14.41
CA PHE A 48 3.73 11.17 -14.70
C PHE A 48 2.55 10.19 -14.57
N ASP A 49 2.63 9.00 -15.17
CA ASP A 49 1.54 8.03 -15.18
C ASP A 49 1.24 7.48 -13.77
N VAL A 50 2.25 7.26 -12.92
CA VAL A 50 2.08 6.85 -11.51
C VAL A 50 1.05 7.71 -10.80
N PHE A 51 1.14 9.03 -10.94
CA PHE A 51 0.32 9.99 -10.18
C PHE A 51 -0.90 10.51 -10.94
N ASN A 52 -1.01 10.25 -12.25
CA ASN A 52 -2.08 10.80 -13.09
C ASN A 52 -3.01 9.75 -13.72
N ARG A 53 -2.80 8.46 -13.42
CA ARG A 53 -3.59 7.36 -13.97
C ARG A 53 -4.32 6.57 -12.89
N ASP A 54 -5.38 5.91 -13.32
CA ASP A 54 -6.07 4.91 -12.52
C ASP A 54 -5.31 3.59 -12.61
N TRP A 55 -5.16 2.93 -11.48
CA TRP A 55 -4.57 1.61 -11.33
C TRP A 55 -5.65 0.62 -10.94
N THR A 56 -5.73 -0.51 -11.64
CA THR A 56 -6.73 -1.54 -11.39
C THR A 56 -6.13 -2.67 -10.58
N LEU A 57 -6.78 -3.09 -9.49
CA LEU A 57 -6.31 -4.22 -8.69
C LEU A 57 -6.43 -5.52 -9.51
N ASP A 58 -5.32 -6.24 -9.65
CA ASP A 58 -5.32 -7.57 -10.24
C ASP A 58 -6.08 -8.56 -9.35
N SER A 59 -6.63 -9.59 -9.98
CA SER A 59 -7.24 -10.76 -9.34
C SER A 59 -6.26 -11.59 -8.52
N ARG A 60 -4.95 -11.49 -8.80
CA ARG A 60 -3.88 -12.21 -8.11
C ARG A 60 -3.38 -11.47 -6.86
N ALA A 61 -4.31 -10.95 -6.06
CA ALA A 61 -4.02 -10.26 -4.81
C ALA A 61 -4.01 -11.26 -3.64
N ASP A 62 -2.98 -11.20 -2.79
CA ASP A 62 -2.90 -11.99 -1.57
C ASP A 62 -2.23 -11.19 -0.43
N ARG A 63 -1.87 -11.85 0.66
CA ARG A 63 -1.23 -11.19 1.82
C ARG A 63 0.24 -10.82 1.61
N MET A 64 0.89 -11.32 0.55
CA MET A 64 2.24 -10.90 0.16
C MET A 64 2.20 -9.55 -0.56
N GLY A 65 1.24 -9.37 -1.46
CA GLY A 65 1.10 -8.11 -2.17
C GLY A 65 -0.11 -8.02 -3.10
N ILE A 66 -0.36 -6.80 -3.56
CA ILE A 66 -1.41 -6.47 -4.51
C ILE A 66 -0.74 -5.93 -5.77
N ARG A 67 -0.89 -6.65 -6.88
CA ARG A 67 -0.47 -6.18 -8.20
C ARG A 67 -1.50 -5.20 -8.76
N LEU A 68 -1.01 -4.15 -9.39
CA LEU A 68 -1.79 -3.09 -9.99
C LEU A 68 -1.55 -3.06 -11.50
N LEU A 69 -2.64 -3.10 -12.25
CA LEU A 69 -2.66 -3.08 -13.71
C LEU A 69 -2.90 -1.65 -14.20
N GLY A 70 -2.11 -1.23 -15.18
CA GLY A 70 -2.12 0.12 -15.72
C GLY A 70 -1.05 0.30 -16.79
N PRO A 71 -0.67 1.54 -17.13
CA PRO A 71 0.44 1.79 -18.04
C PRO A 71 1.72 1.10 -17.58
N GLU A 72 2.54 0.68 -18.54
CA GLU A 72 3.84 0.09 -18.26
C GLU A 72 4.81 1.15 -17.74
N LEU A 73 5.33 0.95 -16.52
CA LEU A 73 6.33 1.84 -15.94
C LEU A 73 7.74 1.39 -16.34
N VAL A 74 8.52 2.33 -16.86
CA VAL A 74 9.85 2.10 -17.40
C VAL A 74 10.89 2.62 -16.40
N TYR A 75 11.66 1.70 -15.83
CA TYR A 75 12.84 2.00 -15.02
C TYR A 75 14.09 2.10 -15.90
N GLN A 76 14.90 3.13 -15.68
CA GLN A 76 16.10 3.46 -16.48
C GLN A 76 17.39 3.43 -15.65
N GLY A 77 17.27 3.20 -14.34
CA GLY A 77 18.42 3.07 -13.45
C GLY A 77 19.17 1.76 -13.59
N THR A 78 20.23 1.61 -12.81
CA THR A 78 21.02 0.37 -12.76
C THR A 78 20.22 -0.76 -12.10
N PRO A 79 20.52 -2.04 -12.41
CA PRO A 79 19.97 -3.17 -11.69
C PRO A 79 20.15 -3.03 -10.18
N MET A 80 19.10 -3.30 -9.41
CA MET A 80 19.13 -3.17 -7.96
C MET A 80 19.81 -4.37 -7.31
N ILE A 81 20.70 -4.10 -6.35
CA ILE A 81 21.12 -5.12 -5.38
C ILE A 81 19.95 -5.36 -4.43
N SER A 82 19.74 -6.61 -4.02
CA SER A 82 18.65 -6.93 -3.09
C SER A 82 18.80 -6.18 -1.77
N GLU A 83 17.75 -5.46 -1.38
CA GLU A 83 17.74 -4.60 -0.20
C GLU A 83 16.47 -4.82 0.63
N GLY A 84 16.49 -4.34 1.88
CA GLY A 84 15.37 -4.47 2.82
C GLY A 84 14.09 -3.82 2.31
N ILE A 85 12.96 -4.51 2.49
CA ILE A 85 11.65 -4.06 2.02
C ILE A 85 10.77 -3.57 3.17
N ALA A 86 10.45 -2.27 3.15
CA ALA A 86 9.47 -1.67 4.04
C ALA A 86 8.03 -2.14 3.73
N LEU A 87 7.17 -2.13 4.74
CA LEU A 87 5.74 -2.41 4.56
C LEU A 87 5.13 -1.33 3.66
N GLY A 88 4.26 -1.74 2.73
CA GLY A 88 3.66 -0.82 1.76
C GLY A 88 4.59 -0.40 0.63
N ALA A 89 5.82 -0.93 0.55
CA ALA A 89 6.71 -0.68 -0.57
C ALA A 89 6.04 -1.01 -1.91
N VAL A 90 6.19 -0.13 -2.89
CA VAL A 90 5.61 -0.28 -4.22
C VAL A 90 6.73 -0.65 -5.19
N GLN A 91 6.90 -1.95 -5.43
CA GLN A 91 7.90 -2.49 -6.35
C GLN A 91 7.40 -2.47 -7.78
N VAL A 92 8.31 -2.24 -8.72
CA VAL A 92 8.03 -2.35 -10.15
C VAL A 92 8.95 -3.42 -10.75
N PRO A 93 8.44 -4.62 -11.04
CA PRO A 93 9.18 -5.66 -11.73
C PRO A 93 9.36 -5.31 -13.24
N PRO A 94 10.10 -6.13 -14.02
CA PRO A 94 10.39 -5.84 -15.43
C PRO A 94 9.18 -5.71 -16.36
N ASP A 95 8.01 -6.21 -15.96
CA ASP A 95 6.75 -6.03 -16.71
C ASP A 95 6.11 -4.63 -16.51
N GLY A 96 6.72 -3.78 -15.69
CA GLY A 96 6.29 -2.41 -15.46
C GLY A 96 4.99 -2.27 -14.66
N GLN A 97 4.44 -3.34 -14.09
CA GLN A 97 3.19 -3.32 -13.33
C GLN A 97 3.45 -3.29 -11.82
N PRO A 98 3.10 -2.20 -11.11
CA PRO A 98 3.41 -2.04 -9.70
C PRO A 98 2.84 -3.15 -8.82
N ILE A 99 3.57 -3.52 -7.77
CA ILE A 99 3.14 -4.43 -6.71
C ILE A 99 3.29 -3.72 -5.38
N VAL A 100 2.18 -3.51 -4.68
CA VAL A 100 2.17 -2.98 -3.31
C VAL A 100 2.34 -4.13 -2.34
N LEU A 101 3.40 -4.10 -1.54
CA LEU A 101 3.78 -5.20 -0.65
C LEU A 101 3.10 -5.09 0.72
N LEU A 102 2.53 -6.21 1.17
CA LEU A 102 1.67 -6.30 2.36
C LEU A 102 2.38 -7.02 3.53
N ASN A 103 1.59 -7.54 4.47
CA ASN A 103 2.07 -8.03 5.75
C ASN A 103 2.95 -9.28 5.63
N ASP A 104 2.72 -10.13 4.63
CA ASP A 104 3.44 -11.37 4.43
C ASP A 104 4.53 -11.24 3.34
N ARG A 105 4.89 -10.00 2.96
CA ARG A 105 5.92 -9.70 1.95
C ARG A 105 7.29 -10.29 2.32
N GLN A 106 8.12 -10.59 1.32
CA GLN A 106 9.51 -10.97 1.56
C GLN A 106 10.32 -9.83 2.22
N THR A 107 11.38 -10.21 2.95
CA THR A 107 12.22 -9.27 3.72
C THR A 107 13.18 -8.46 2.83
N ILE A 108 13.65 -9.05 1.73
CA ILE A 108 14.57 -8.44 0.78
C ILE A 108 14.07 -8.59 -0.67
N GLY A 109 14.47 -7.69 -1.56
CA GLY A 109 14.23 -7.87 -3.00
C GLY A 109 14.99 -6.87 -3.85
N GLY A 110 15.12 -7.19 -5.14
CA GLY A 110 15.92 -6.45 -6.11
C GLY A 110 15.11 -5.77 -7.21
N TYR A 111 13.85 -5.42 -6.96
CA TYR A 111 13.07 -4.60 -7.89
C TYR A 111 13.13 -3.13 -7.47
N PRO A 112 13.23 -2.20 -8.44
CA PRO A 112 13.14 -0.77 -8.16
C PRO A 112 11.78 -0.43 -7.54
N ARG A 113 11.76 0.64 -6.76
CA ARG A 113 10.60 1.03 -5.96
C ARG A 113 10.21 2.46 -6.26
N LEU A 114 8.90 2.70 -6.41
CA LEU A 114 8.36 4.05 -6.48
C LEU A 114 8.42 4.77 -5.13
N GLY A 115 8.39 3.98 -4.04
CA GLY A 115 8.24 4.48 -2.68
C GLY A 115 7.53 3.47 -1.79
N ALA A 116 6.87 3.96 -0.75
CA ALA A 116 6.01 3.15 0.12
C ALA A 116 4.72 3.89 0.48
N LEU A 117 3.60 3.17 0.51
CA LEU A 117 2.32 3.75 0.94
C LEU A 117 2.37 4.17 2.40
N ALA A 118 1.73 5.30 2.70
CA ALA A 118 1.47 5.71 4.07
C ALA A 118 0.60 4.64 4.78
N PRO A 119 0.71 4.48 6.11
CA PRO A 119 0.00 3.42 6.83
C PRO A 119 -1.52 3.39 6.61
N LEU A 120 -2.16 4.56 6.56
CA LEU A 120 -3.61 4.67 6.34
C LEU A 120 -4.01 4.32 4.89
N ALA A 121 -3.20 4.75 3.92
CA ALA A 121 -3.40 4.39 2.52
C ALA A 121 -3.24 2.88 2.30
N LEU A 122 -2.26 2.25 2.96
CA LEU A 122 -2.08 0.81 2.90
C LEU A 122 -3.26 0.05 3.50
N ALA A 123 -3.77 0.51 4.65
CA ALA A 123 -4.96 -0.06 5.27
C ALA A 123 -6.19 0.06 4.35
N GLN A 124 -6.34 1.18 3.66
CA GLN A 124 -7.43 1.39 2.69
C GLN A 124 -7.31 0.49 1.46
N LEU A 125 -6.10 0.37 0.89
CA LEU A 125 -5.84 -0.54 -0.22
C LEU A 125 -6.17 -2.00 0.15
N ALA A 126 -5.82 -2.43 1.36
CA ALA A 126 -6.07 -3.79 1.82
C ALA A 126 -7.57 -4.14 1.96
N GLN A 127 -8.47 -3.14 1.93
CA GLN A 127 -9.93 -3.35 1.91
C GLN A 127 -10.51 -3.34 0.49
N CYS A 128 -9.71 -3.03 -0.54
CA CYS A 128 -10.18 -2.99 -1.91
C CYS A 128 -10.29 -4.40 -2.51
N MET A 129 -11.32 -4.60 -3.34
CA MET A 129 -11.54 -5.88 -4.02
C MET A 129 -10.81 -5.93 -5.37
N PRO A 130 -10.47 -7.12 -5.89
CA PRO A 130 -10.05 -7.28 -7.28
C PRO A 130 -10.93 -6.52 -8.28
N GLY A 131 -10.32 -5.88 -9.27
CA GLY A 131 -11.02 -5.02 -10.24
C GLY A 131 -11.34 -3.60 -9.75
N SER A 132 -11.15 -3.30 -8.46
CA SER A 132 -11.28 -1.93 -7.94
C SER A 132 -10.21 -1.03 -8.56
N LYS A 133 -10.53 0.26 -8.67
CA LYS A 133 -9.59 1.28 -9.16
C LYS A 133 -9.04 2.10 -7.99
N VAL A 134 -7.76 2.45 -8.07
CA VAL A 134 -7.09 3.34 -7.11
C VAL A 134 -6.25 4.37 -7.86
N ARG A 135 -5.82 5.43 -7.18
CA ARG A 135 -4.84 6.38 -7.70
C ARG A 135 -3.76 6.64 -6.65
N PHE A 136 -2.55 6.98 -7.06
CA PHE A 136 -1.52 7.44 -6.15
C PHE A 136 -1.52 8.96 -6.02
N ARG A 137 -1.19 9.45 -4.83
CA ARG A 137 -0.87 10.85 -4.58
C ARG A 137 0.53 10.93 -3.96
N PRO A 138 1.44 11.76 -4.48
CA PRO A 138 2.76 11.91 -3.90
C PRO A 138 2.63 12.58 -2.52
N MET A 139 3.37 12.08 -1.55
CA MET A 139 3.42 12.61 -0.20
C MET A 139 4.87 12.65 0.30
N VAL A 140 5.20 13.63 1.14
CA VAL A 140 6.49 13.67 1.83
C VAL A 140 6.42 12.88 3.14
N GLN A 141 7.54 12.28 3.54
CA GLN A 141 7.61 11.39 4.71
C GLN A 141 7.08 12.05 6.00
N GLU A 142 7.41 13.32 6.24
CA GLU A 142 6.97 14.07 7.42
C GLU A 142 5.44 14.17 7.51
N GLN A 143 4.76 14.41 6.39
CA GLN A 143 3.29 14.47 6.35
C GLN A 143 2.65 13.12 6.64
N ALA A 144 3.22 12.03 6.11
CA ALA A 144 2.75 10.67 6.39
C ALA A 144 2.90 10.32 7.88
N TRP A 145 4.01 10.74 8.49
CA TRP A 145 4.26 10.56 9.92
C TRP A 145 3.24 11.33 10.77
N GLN A 146 3.05 12.62 10.49
CA GLN A 146 2.08 13.46 11.21
C GLN A 146 0.66 12.92 11.10
N GLN A 147 0.24 12.51 9.90
CA GLN A 147 -1.07 11.89 9.67
C GLN A 147 -1.24 10.61 10.50
N HIS A 148 -0.20 9.79 10.58
CA HIS A 148 -0.23 8.56 11.36
C HIS A 148 -0.32 8.83 12.87
N GLN A 149 0.47 9.77 13.40
CA GLN A 149 0.41 10.14 14.81
C GLN A 149 -0.97 10.70 15.19
N ALA A 150 -1.50 11.62 14.38
CA ALA A 150 -2.85 12.17 14.59
C ALA A 150 -3.93 11.07 14.57
N TYR A 151 -3.78 10.04 13.73
CA TYR A 151 -4.68 8.90 13.74
C TYR A 151 -4.58 8.07 15.03
N LEU A 152 -3.38 7.82 15.54
CA LEU A 152 -3.18 7.06 16.78
C LEU A 152 -3.70 7.80 18.02
N GLU A 153 -3.57 9.12 18.06
CA GLU A 153 -4.08 9.96 19.16
C GLU A 153 -5.60 9.88 19.34
N ARG A 154 -6.35 9.52 18.29
CA ARG A 154 -7.81 9.30 18.37
C ARG A 154 -8.20 8.12 19.25
N TRP A 155 -7.25 7.24 19.58
CA TRP A 155 -7.47 6.00 20.33
C TRP A 155 -6.79 6.00 21.70
N ARG A 156 -6.14 7.10 22.09
CA ARG A 156 -5.61 7.33 23.44
C ARG A 156 -6.69 7.92 24.32
#